data_AF-A0A7C4ZIZ0-F1
#
_entry.id   AF-A0A7C4ZIZ0-F1
#
_cell.length_a   1.000
_cell.length_b   1.000
_cell.length_c   1.000
_cell.angle_alpha   90.00
_cell.angle_beta   90.00
_cell.angle_gamma   90.00
#
_symmetry.space_group_name_H-M   'P 1'
#
loop_
_entity.id
_entity.type
_entity.pdbx_description
1 polymer ?
#
loop_
_entity_poly.entity_id
_entity_poly.type
_entity_poly.pdbx_seq_one_letter_code
_entity_poly.pdbx_strand_id
1 'polypeptide(L)'
;MKARKVGILTFSDGRERVHAEVGPVALAFQQLLATTLSATGEVEVIEGRTAIWTSELAQEEARRLAYEGCDVTIFNFAVWSYPHLTVIASRFAPGPFLLFSNINPQYPGMVGMLAAAGTLDQVGIPHGRLFGDIRDPEVLRKVLAFIRAASAINRLKGE
;
A
#
# COMPACT_ATOMS: atom_id res chain seq x y z
N MET A 1 -3.17 23.30 8.71
CA MET A 1 -3.82 21.97 8.50
C MET A 1 -2.84 20.89 8.92
N LYS A 2 -3.28 19.86 9.66
CA LYS A 2 -2.43 18.71 10.02
C LYS A 2 -2.07 17.91 8.75
N ALA A 3 -0.80 17.49 8.62
CA ALA A 3 -0.33 16.65 7.52
C ALA A 3 -1.18 15.37 7.40
N ARG A 4 -1.37 14.87 6.17
CA ARG A 4 -2.13 13.62 5.93
C ARG A 4 -1.23 12.43 6.21
N LYS A 5 -1.58 11.61 7.20
CA LYS A 5 -0.80 10.41 7.54
C LYS A 5 -1.14 9.30 6.57
N VAL A 6 -0.19 8.89 5.74
CA VAL A 6 -0.37 7.86 4.71
C VAL A 6 0.43 6.64 5.10
N GLY A 7 -0.26 5.56 5.42
CA GLY A 7 0.38 4.27 5.67
C GLY A 7 0.75 3.58 4.35
N ILE A 8 1.90 2.90 4.30
CA ILE A 8 2.26 2.04 3.16
C ILE A 8 2.54 0.63 3.67
N LEU A 9 1.82 -0.37 3.15
CA LEU A 9 2.11 -1.77 3.35
C LEU A 9 2.57 -2.38 2.05
N THR A 10 3.74 -3.01 2.06
CA THR A 10 4.31 -3.66 0.88
C THR A 10 4.22 -5.17 1.00
N PHE A 11 3.76 -5.84 -0.05
CA PHE A 11 3.58 -7.29 -0.07
C PHE A 11 4.70 -7.99 -0.85
N SER A 12 4.99 -9.22 -0.46
CA SER A 12 6.00 -10.09 -1.06
C SER A 12 5.47 -11.53 -1.20
N ASP A 13 6.29 -12.39 -1.79
CA ASP A 13 5.95 -13.79 -2.09
C ASP A 13 5.88 -14.60 -0.80
N GLY A 14 4.82 -15.39 -0.59
CA GLY A 14 4.67 -16.19 0.64
C GLY A 14 5.60 -17.40 0.73
N ARG A 15 6.42 -17.68 -0.29
CA ARG A 15 7.44 -18.73 -0.25
C ARG A 15 8.73 -18.15 0.31
N GLU A 16 9.15 -18.60 1.49
CA GLU A 16 10.32 -18.10 2.22
C GLU A 16 11.57 -17.89 1.35
N ARG A 17 11.96 -18.89 0.55
CA ARG A 17 13.13 -18.78 -0.35
C ARG A 17 12.99 -17.65 -1.38
N VAL A 18 11.78 -17.46 -1.92
CA VAL A 18 11.52 -16.40 -2.90
C VAL A 18 11.45 -15.05 -2.19
N HIS A 19 10.79 -14.98 -1.03
CA HIS A 19 10.75 -13.79 -0.19
C HIS A 19 12.16 -13.27 0.14
N ALA A 20 13.09 -14.15 0.52
CA ALA A 20 14.47 -13.78 0.82
C ALA A 20 15.17 -13.06 -0.35
N GLU A 21 14.78 -13.39 -1.59
CA GLU A 21 15.32 -12.77 -2.81
C GLU A 21 14.57 -11.47 -3.17
N VAL A 22 13.23 -11.48 -3.14
CA VAL A 22 12.41 -10.40 -3.71
C VAL A 22 11.86 -9.41 -2.68
N GLY A 23 11.90 -9.74 -1.39
CA GLY A 23 11.52 -8.87 -0.28
C GLY A 23 12.29 -7.54 -0.24
N PRO A 24 13.63 -7.55 -0.34
CA PRO A 24 14.42 -6.33 -0.42
C PRO A 24 14.06 -5.46 -1.62
N VAL A 25 13.79 -6.08 -2.77
CA VAL A 25 13.33 -5.37 -3.98
C VAL A 25 12.01 -4.67 -3.73
N ALA A 26 11.05 -5.36 -3.10
CA ALA A 26 9.75 -4.79 -2.78
C ALA A 26 9.88 -3.58 -1.85
N LEU A 27 10.73 -3.66 -0.83
CA LEU A 27 11.01 -2.54 0.08
C LEU A 27 11.73 -1.37 -0.60
N ALA A 28 12.60 -1.62 -1.59
CA ALA A 28 13.20 -0.54 -2.38
C ALA A 28 12.14 0.26 -3.15
N PHE A 29 11.12 -0.42 -3.70
CA PHE A 29 9.98 0.24 -4.33
C PHE A 29 9.10 0.98 -3.32
N GLN A 30 8.93 0.45 -2.10
CA GLN A 30 8.28 1.17 -1.01
C GLN A 30 9.02 2.48 -0.70
N GLN A 31 10.34 2.41 -0.55
CA GLN A 31 11.15 3.57 -0.22
C GLN A 31 11.04 4.64 -1.30
N LEU A 32 11.06 4.25 -2.58
CA LEU A 32 10.87 5.16 -3.70
C LEU A 32 9.50 5.86 -3.64
N LEU A 33 8.43 5.10 -3.40
CA LEU A 33 7.08 5.64 -3.23
C LEU A 33 7.02 6.62 -2.05
N ALA A 34 7.55 6.21 -0.90
CA ALA A 34 7.56 7.00 0.33
C ALA A 34 8.34 8.31 0.18
N THR A 35 9.55 8.25 -0.40
CA THR A 35 10.38 9.43 -0.64
C THR A 35 9.71 10.39 -1.63
N THR A 36 9.12 9.87 -2.71
CA THR A 36 8.44 10.72 -3.70
C THR A 36 7.22 11.42 -3.11
N LEU A 37 6.42 10.70 -2.32
CA LEU A 37 5.28 11.26 -1.61
C LEU A 37 5.70 12.29 -0.55
N SER A 38 6.71 11.97 0.26
CA SER A 38 7.19 12.88 1.33
C SER A 38 7.77 14.17 0.76
N ALA A 39 8.46 14.10 -0.38
CA ALA A 39 9.02 15.27 -1.07
C ALA A 39 7.97 16.30 -1.51
N THR A 40 6.68 15.93 -1.56
CA THR A 40 5.58 16.86 -1.87
C THR A 40 5.28 17.84 -0.73
N GLY A 41 5.66 17.50 0.52
CA GLY A 41 5.29 18.25 1.72
C GLY A 41 3.81 18.18 2.12
N GLU A 42 2.96 17.45 1.36
CA GLU A 42 1.52 17.34 1.64
C GLU A 42 1.18 16.19 2.62
N VAL A 43 2.04 15.18 2.69
CA VAL A 43 1.78 13.92 3.38
C VAL A 43 2.90 13.55 4.34
N GLU A 44 2.54 12.96 5.46
CA GLU A 44 3.43 12.29 6.40
C GLU A 44 3.33 10.78 6.11
N VAL A 45 4.40 10.18 5.59
CA VAL A 45 4.38 8.77 5.21
C VAL A 45 4.80 7.91 6.41
N ILE A 46 3.97 6.91 6.73
CA ILE A 46 4.28 5.87 7.71
C ILE A 46 4.54 4.57 6.93
N GLU A 47 5.81 4.27 6.73
CA GLU A 47 6.26 3.10 5.99
C GLU A 47 6.06 1.81 6.78
N GLY A 48 5.69 0.73 6.09
CA GLY A 48 5.74 -0.64 6.59
C GLY A 48 7.18 -1.03 6.91
N ARG A 49 7.39 -1.72 8.03
CA ARG A 49 8.73 -2.07 8.53
C ARG A 49 9.35 -3.26 7.80
N THR A 50 8.51 -4.11 7.22
CA THR A 50 8.93 -5.32 6.51
C THR A 50 7.96 -5.62 5.37
N ALA A 51 8.46 -6.32 4.35
CA ALA A 51 7.60 -6.78 3.27
C ALA A 51 6.74 -7.95 3.78
N ILE A 52 5.43 -7.83 3.66
CA ILE A 52 4.44 -8.78 4.16
C ILE A 52 4.45 -10.03 3.27
N TRP A 53 4.83 -11.16 3.85
CA TRP A 53 4.81 -12.46 3.19
C TRP A 53 4.09 -13.55 4.01
N THR A 54 3.69 -13.25 5.24
CA THR A 54 2.89 -14.12 6.10
C THR A 54 1.66 -13.41 6.63
N SER A 55 0.70 -14.18 7.14
CA SER A 55 -0.54 -13.68 7.75
C SER A 55 -0.29 -12.85 9.01
N GLU A 56 0.69 -13.27 9.82
CA GLU A 56 1.08 -12.61 11.07
C GLU A 56 1.63 -11.23 10.76
N LEU A 57 2.55 -11.12 9.80
CA LEU A 57 3.10 -9.84 9.36
C LEU A 57 2.01 -8.92 8.77
N ALA A 58 1.06 -9.50 8.02
CA ALA A 58 -0.07 -8.74 7.48
C ALA A 58 -0.91 -8.13 8.59
N GLN A 59 -1.16 -8.87 9.67
CA GLN A 59 -1.90 -8.38 10.83
C GLN A 59 -1.10 -7.37 11.65
N GLU A 60 0.15 -7.65 11.96
CA GLU A 60 1.02 -6.82 12.80
C GLU A 60 1.24 -5.44 12.20
N GLU A 61 1.69 -5.37 10.95
CA GLU A 61 1.97 -4.09 10.29
C GLU A 61 0.69 -3.29 10.05
N ALA A 62 -0.41 -3.94 9.71
CA ALA A 62 -1.70 -3.28 9.53
C ALA A 62 -2.23 -2.66 10.82
N ARG A 63 -2.17 -3.39 11.95
CA ARG A 63 -2.53 -2.85 13.27
C ARG A 63 -1.61 -1.71 13.68
N ARG A 64 -0.32 -1.81 13.37
CA ARG A 64 0.63 -0.74 13.65
C ARG A 64 0.25 0.53 12.92
N LEU A 65 -0.06 0.47 11.62
CA LEU A 65 -0.51 1.65 10.88
C LEU A 65 -1.79 2.27 11.43
N ALA A 66 -2.73 1.44 11.92
CA ALA A 66 -3.93 1.93 12.61
C ALA A 66 -3.57 2.65 13.92
N TYR A 67 -2.66 2.09 14.72
CA TYR A 67 -2.16 2.72 15.95
C TYR A 67 -1.45 4.05 15.71
N GLU A 68 -0.67 4.16 14.62
CA GLU A 68 -0.01 5.40 14.21
C GLU A 68 -0.99 6.50 13.73
N GLY A 69 -2.28 6.15 13.60
CA GLY A 69 -3.35 7.04 13.21
C GLY A 69 -3.30 7.44 11.74
N CYS A 70 -2.96 6.50 10.85
CA CYS A 70 -2.96 6.78 9.40
C CYS A 70 -4.38 7.08 8.91
N ASP A 71 -4.49 8.08 8.05
CA ASP A 71 -5.76 8.51 7.43
C ASP A 71 -6.17 7.61 6.25
N VAL A 72 -5.19 6.93 5.63
CA VAL A 72 -5.35 6.13 4.40
C VAL A 72 -4.20 5.12 4.34
N THR A 73 -4.43 3.98 3.71
CA THR A 73 -3.37 2.97 3.50
C THR A 73 -3.18 2.67 2.02
N ILE A 74 -1.92 2.71 1.57
CA ILE A 74 -1.50 2.23 0.25
C ILE A 74 -0.99 0.81 0.41
N PHE A 75 -1.58 -0.12 -0.34
CA PHE A 75 -1.07 -1.46 -0.55
C PHE A 75 -0.18 -1.46 -1.78
N ASN A 76 1.13 -1.54 -1.54
CA ASN A 76 2.17 -1.47 -2.55
C ASN A 76 2.57 -2.87 -3.04
N PHE A 77 2.50 -3.07 -4.35
CA PHE A 77 2.84 -4.33 -5.03
C PHE A 77 3.97 -4.10 -6.02
N ALA A 78 5.16 -4.54 -5.65
CA ALA A 78 6.34 -4.48 -6.51
C ALA A 78 6.71 -5.84 -7.13
N VAL A 79 6.26 -6.93 -6.52
CA VAL A 79 6.57 -8.32 -6.85
C VAL A 79 5.31 -9.17 -6.71
N TRP A 80 5.36 -10.46 -7.05
CA TRP A 80 4.23 -11.37 -6.77
C TRP A 80 3.97 -11.46 -5.26
N SER A 81 2.70 -11.56 -4.88
CA SER A 81 2.28 -11.80 -3.50
C SER A 81 1.01 -12.64 -3.46
N TYR A 82 0.79 -13.37 -2.38
CA TYR A 82 -0.45 -14.13 -2.20
C TYR A 82 -1.64 -13.20 -1.89
N PRO A 83 -2.74 -13.24 -2.68
CA PRO A 83 -3.85 -12.29 -2.54
C PRO A 83 -4.53 -12.25 -1.17
N HIS A 84 -4.58 -13.38 -0.46
CA HIS A 84 -5.22 -13.46 0.85
C HIS A 84 -4.53 -12.61 1.92
N LEU A 85 -3.23 -12.32 1.77
CA LEU A 85 -2.49 -11.44 2.69
C LEU A 85 -3.07 -10.02 2.67
N THR A 86 -3.53 -9.56 1.50
CA THR A 86 -4.17 -8.24 1.35
C THR A 86 -5.52 -8.20 2.07
N VAL A 87 -6.29 -9.30 2.05
CA VAL A 87 -7.54 -9.40 2.83
C VAL A 87 -7.23 -9.31 4.32
N ILE A 88 -6.23 -10.03 4.82
CA ILE A 88 -5.85 -9.99 6.23
C ILE A 88 -5.43 -8.57 6.63
N ALA A 89 -4.54 -7.94 5.87
CA ALA A 89 -4.10 -6.58 6.13
C ALA A 89 -5.28 -5.59 6.15
N SER A 90 -6.20 -5.68 5.19
CA SER A 90 -7.36 -4.78 5.08
C SER A 90 -8.33 -4.85 6.26
N ARG A 91 -8.34 -5.94 7.04
CA ARG A 91 -9.17 -6.05 8.24
C ARG A 91 -8.65 -5.23 9.42
N PHE A 92 -7.37 -4.84 9.40
CA PHE A 92 -6.73 -4.16 10.52
C PHE A 92 -6.17 -2.78 10.14
N ALA A 93 -5.79 -2.58 8.87
CA ALA A 93 -5.22 -1.34 8.40
C ALA A 93 -6.32 -0.27 8.25
N PRO A 94 -6.00 1.02 8.46
CA PRO A 94 -6.96 2.09 8.28
C PRO A 94 -7.23 2.31 6.78
N GLY A 95 -8.42 1.91 6.32
CA GLY A 95 -8.92 2.27 4.99
C GLY A 95 -9.38 3.74 4.95
N PRO A 96 -9.58 4.36 3.78
CA PRO A 96 -9.64 3.73 2.45
C PRO A 96 -8.32 3.16 1.93
N PHE A 97 -8.40 2.21 0.99
CA PHE A 97 -7.24 1.50 0.45
C PHE A 97 -6.94 1.88 -0.99
N LEU A 98 -5.68 2.18 -1.30
CA LEU A 98 -5.18 2.27 -2.67
C LEU A 98 -4.26 1.08 -2.95
N LEU A 99 -4.60 0.25 -3.92
CA LEU A 99 -3.69 -0.74 -4.48
C LEU A 99 -2.82 -0.05 -5.52
N PHE A 100 -1.50 -0.04 -5.29
CA PHE A 100 -0.53 0.61 -6.15
C PHE A 100 0.52 -0.40 -6.63
N SER A 101 0.92 -0.31 -7.90
CA SER A 101 2.00 -1.12 -8.45
C SER A 101 2.85 -0.35 -9.44
N ASN A 102 4.17 -0.53 -9.36
CA ASN A 102 5.10 0.00 -10.36
C ASN A 102 5.06 -0.84 -11.63
N ILE A 103 5.26 -0.20 -12.78
CA ILE A 103 5.46 -0.91 -14.05
C ILE A 103 6.90 -1.41 -14.09
N ASN A 104 7.11 -2.69 -13.80
CA ASN A 104 8.40 -3.33 -13.88
C ASN A 104 8.25 -4.73 -14.53
N PRO A 105 8.79 -4.96 -15.75
CA PRO A 105 8.66 -6.27 -16.41
C PRO A 105 9.46 -7.38 -15.72
N GLN A 106 10.45 -7.05 -14.89
CA GLN A 106 11.28 -8.04 -14.19
C GLN A 106 10.53 -8.72 -13.03
N TYR A 107 9.57 -8.02 -12.42
CA TYR A 107 8.83 -8.54 -11.27
C TYR A 107 7.32 -8.36 -11.46
N PRO A 108 6.51 -9.39 -11.20
CA PRO A 108 5.08 -9.39 -11.54
C PRO A 108 4.21 -8.64 -10.50
N GLY A 109 4.61 -7.42 -10.10
CA GLY A 109 3.89 -6.60 -9.12
C GLY A 109 2.45 -6.29 -9.55
N MET A 110 2.25 -5.91 -10.81
CA MET A 110 0.90 -5.60 -11.33
C MET A 110 -0.02 -6.82 -11.33
N VAL A 111 0.53 -8.01 -11.59
CA VAL A 111 -0.22 -9.27 -11.52
C VAL A 111 -0.63 -9.55 -10.08
N GLY A 112 0.29 -9.37 -9.12
CA GLY A 112 -0.01 -9.48 -7.68
C GLY A 112 -1.11 -8.50 -7.26
N MET A 113 -1.02 -7.24 -7.70
CA MET A 113 -2.03 -6.20 -7.43
C MET A 113 -3.41 -6.56 -7.98
N LEU A 114 -3.49 -7.03 -9.22
CA LEU A 114 -4.77 -7.40 -9.85
C LEU A 114 -5.40 -8.64 -9.20
N ALA A 115 -4.59 -9.62 -8.80
CA ALA A 115 -5.06 -10.78 -8.07
C ALA A 115 -5.57 -10.40 -6.66
N ALA A 116 -4.85 -9.52 -5.96
CA ALA A 116 -5.28 -8.95 -4.68
C ALA A 116 -6.58 -8.14 -4.81
N ALA A 117 -6.69 -7.31 -5.85
CA ALA A 117 -7.90 -6.55 -6.15
C ALA A 117 -9.11 -7.48 -6.34
N GLY A 118 -8.98 -8.53 -7.15
CA GLY A 118 -10.06 -9.50 -7.35
C GLY A 118 -10.48 -10.20 -6.06
N THR A 119 -9.53 -10.46 -5.15
CA THR A 119 -9.84 -11.06 -3.84
C THR A 119 -10.55 -10.05 -2.93
N LEU A 120 -10.14 -8.79 -2.91
CA LEU A 120 -10.83 -7.73 -2.16
C LEU A 120 -12.26 -7.49 -2.68
N ASP A 121 -12.44 -7.53 -4.01
CA ASP A 121 -13.76 -7.44 -4.65
C ASP A 121 -14.68 -8.60 -4.18
N GLN A 122 -14.16 -9.83 -4.12
CA GLN A 122 -14.91 -11.01 -3.65
C GLN A 122 -15.39 -10.89 -2.21
N VAL A 123 -14.65 -10.19 -1.34
CA VAL A 123 -15.02 -9.97 0.07
C VAL A 123 -15.66 -8.61 0.32
N GLY A 124 -15.97 -7.85 -0.74
CA GLY A 124 -16.69 -6.58 -0.65
C GLY A 124 -15.90 -5.43 -0.02
N ILE A 125 -14.56 -5.42 -0.15
CA ILE A 125 -13.71 -4.37 0.41
C ILE A 125 -13.39 -3.31 -0.66
N PRO A 126 -13.93 -2.08 -0.53
CA PRO A 126 -13.70 -1.02 -1.52
C PRO A 126 -12.24 -0.58 -1.57
N HIS A 127 -11.72 -0.43 -2.79
CA HIS A 127 -10.35 -0.01 -2.99
C HIS A 127 -10.15 0.71 -4.34
N GLY A 128 -9.18 1.63 -4.37
CA GLY A 128 -8.66 2.20 -5.61
C GLY A 128 -7.59 1.30 -6.22
N ARG A 129 -7.37 1.42 -7.53
CA ARG A 129 -6.28 0.74 -8.24
C ARG A 129 -5.53 1.77 -9.08
N LEU A 130 -4.22 1.78 -8.99
CA LEU A 130 -3.37 2.62 -9.83
C LEU A 130 -2.04 1.91 -10.09
N PHE A 131 -1.50 2.10 -11.27
CA PHE A 131 -0.17 1.60 -11.61
C PHE A 131 0.58 2.62 -12.46
N GLY A 132 1.90 2.61 -12.38
CA GLY A 132 2.76 3.56 -13.07
C GLY A 132 4.08 3.79 -12.35
N ASP A 133 4.92 4.67 -12.91
CA ASP A 133 6.08 5.17 -12.18
C ASP A 133 5.64 6.31 -11.25
N ILE A 134 5.88 6.19 -9.94
CA ILE A 134 5.50 7.24 -8.99
C ILE A 134 6.20 8.58 -9.26
N ARG A 135 7.34 8.57 -9.97
CA ARG A 135 8.07 9.78 -10.37
C ARG A 135 7.42 10.49 -11.57
N ASP A 136 6.53 9.81 -12.29
CA ASP A 136 5.73 10.45 -13.32
C ASP A 136 4.75 11.44 -12.66
N PRO A 137 4.79 12.74 -13.00
CA PRO A 137 3.90 13.75 -12.44
C PRO A 137 2.42 13.39 -12.55
N GLU A 138 1.99 12.71 -13.63
CA GLU A 138 0.59 12.33 -13.81
C GLU A 138 0.18 11.18 -12.89
N VAL A 139 1.07 10.23 -12.64
CA VAL A 139 0.84 9.15 -11.68
C VAL A 139 0.80 9.73 -10.26
N LEU A 140 1.78 10.55 -9.90
CA LEU A 140 1.84 11.23 -8.61
C LEU A 140 0.57 12.06 -8.35
N ARG A 141 0.13 12.83 -9.34
CA ARG A 141 -1.09 13.64 -9.27
C ARG A 141 -2.32 12.78 -8.96
N LYS A 142 -2.45 11.60 -9.59
CA LYS A 142 -3.55 10.65 -9.34
C LYS A 142 -3.45 10.02 -7.95
N VAL A 143 -2.25 9.63 -7.49
CA VAL A 143 -2.03 9.11 -6.12
C VAL A 143 -2.44 10.17 -5.09
N LEU A 144 -1.96 11.40 -5.23
CA LEU A 144 -2.29 12.50 -4.31
C LEU A 144 -3.78 12.85 -4.34
N ALA A 145 -4.44 12.79 -5.50
CA ALA A 145 -5.88 12.99 -5.60
C ALA A 145 -6.65 11.93 -4.79
N PHE A 146 -6.25 10.66 -4.88
CA PHE A 146 -6.81 9.59 -4.05
C PHE A 146 -6.57 9.86 -2.56
N ILE A 147 -5.34 10.16 -2.16
CA ILE A 147 -4.97 10.44 -0.77
C ILE A 147 -5.82 11.58 -0.20
N ARG A 148 -5.95 12.70 -0.93
CA ARG A 148 -6.75 13.84 -0.49
C ARG A 148 -8.21 13.46 -0.24
N ALA A 149 -8.83 12.73 -1.16
CA ALA A 149 -10.20 12.28 -1.04
C ALA A 149 -10.37 11.28 0.11
N ALA A 150 -9.48 10.29 0.21
CA ALA A 150 -9.51 9.25 1.22
C ALA A 150 -9.32 9.84 2.64
N SER A 151 -8.34 10.73 2.83
CA SER A 151 -8.12 11.39 4.11
C SER A 151 -9.29 12.28 4.51
N ALA A 152 -9.98 12.93 3.57
CA ALA A 152 -11.16 13.73 3.88
C ALA A 152 -12.29 12.88 4.49
N ILE A 153 -12.53 11.67 3.96
CA ILE A 153 -13.55 10.75 4.49
C ILE A 153 -13.29 10.44 5.98
N ASN A 154 -12.06 10.13 6.35
CA ASN A 154 -11.75 9.77 7.74
C ASN A 154 -11.66 10.97 8.67
N ARG A 155 -11.27 12.15 8.17
CA ARG A 155 -11.26 13.38 8.97
C ARG A 155 -12.64 13.93 9.27
N LEU A 156 -13.64 13.60 8.43
CA LEU A 156 -15.04 13.94 8.70
C LEU A 156 -15.70 12.95 9.68
N LYS A 157 -15.13 11.76 9.89
CA LYS A 157 -15.67 10.80 10.87
C LYS A 157 -15.28 11.25 12.28
N GLY A 158 -16.23 11.83 13.01
CA GLY A 158 -16.05 12.26 14.40
C GLY A 158 -16.00 13.78 14.61
N GLU A 159 -16.20 14.56 13.55
CA GLU A 159 -16.78 15.90 13.63
C GLU A 159 -18.30 15.80 13.78
#